data_AF-A0A383DJT5-F1
#
_entry.id   AF-A0A383DJT5-F1
#
_cell.length_a   1.000
_cell.length_b   1.000
_cell.length_c   1.000
_cell.angle_alpha   90.00
_cell.angle_beta   90.00
_cell.angle_gamma   90.00
#
_symmetry.space_group_name_H-M   'P 1'
#
loop_
_entity.id
_entity.type
_entity.pdbx_description
1 polymer ?
#
loop_
_entity_poly.entity_id
_entity_poly.type
_entity_poly.pdbx_seq_one_letter_code
_entity_poly.pdbx_strand_id
1 'polypeptide(L)'
;DKPFQIKSAKLRGIESKGMICSSEELGLEEKSEGIMVLPNEAPLGVDVRNYLQLNDTSIELTLTPNRGDCLGILGLAREVGVISGHPVTEPEIPPVASTINDELPIRISAKDGCPRYLGRIIRNVNLKSESPLWMQEKLRRSGLRSIDPIVDVTNFVLMELGQPMHAFDYSKLKGHINVRMAKKNEKLILLDGKEVDLSPEIMLIADKNKPVAMAGIMGGLETSVTDSTKDVFLE
;
A
#
# COMPACT_ATOMS: atom_id res chain seq x y z
N ASP A 1 17.06 9.85 29.86
CA ASP A 1 16.46 8.72 30.62
C ASP A 1 17.46 7.62 30.87
N LYS A 2 17.24 6.80 31.91
CA LYS A 2 18.09 5.62 32.17
C LYS A 2 17.71 4.49 31.20
N PRO A 3 18.67 3.75 30.62
CA PRO A 3 18.37 2.64 29.72
C PRO A 3 17.63 1.53 30.47
N PHE A 4 16.60 0.96 29.82
CA PHE A 4 15.93 -0.23 30.33
C PHE A 4 16.87 -1.43 30.22
N GLN A 5 17.21 -2.04 31.37
CA GLN A 5 18.12 -3.18 31.42
C GLN A 5 17.34 -4.46 31.74
N ILE A 6 17.39 -5.42 30.82
CA ILE A 6 16.82 -6.76 31.03
C ILE A 6 17.64 -7.51 32.09
N LYS A 7 16.95 -8.10 33.06
CA LYS A 7 17.52 -8.92 34.13
C LYS A 7 16.63 -10.15 34.36
N SER A 8 17.22 -11.24 34.83
CA SER A 8 16.43 -12.39 35.28
C SER A 8 15.55 -12.02 36.47
N ALA A 9 14.31 -12.49 36.47
CA ALA A 9 13.32 -12.18 37.51
C ALA A 9 12.36 -13.36 37.73
N LYS A 10 11.62 -13.33 38.84
CA LYS A 10 10.48 -14.23 39.06
C LYS A 10 9.18 -13.52 38.75
N LEU A 11 8.41 -14.03 37.79
CA LEU A 11 7.08 -13.54 37.44
C LEU A 11 6.06 -14.58 37.91
N ARG A 12 5.16 -14.18 38.83
CA ARG A 12 4.13 -15.07 39.41
C ARG A 12 4.72 -16.39 39.97
N GLY A 13 5.91 -16.30 40.58
CA GLY A 13 6.61 -17.44 41.18
C GLY A 13 7.46 -18.28 40.20
N ILE A 14 7.33 -18.05 38.89
CA ILE A 14 8.08 -18.77 37.84
C ILE A 14 9.29 -17.94 37.41
N GLU A 15 10.44 -18.60 37.21
CA GLU A 15 11.66 -17.94 36.73
C GLU A 15 11.51 -17.51 35.26
N SER A 16 11.86 -16.26 34.95
CA SER A 16 11.99 -15.72 33.59
C SER A 16 13.41 -15.19 33.38
N LYS A 17 14.05 -15.60 32.29
CA LYS A 17 15.43 -15.24 31.92
C LYS A 17 15.52 -14.23 30.78
N GLY A 18 14.42 -13.55 30.48
CA GLY A 18 14.37 -12.56 29.42
C GLY A 18 12.96 -12.02 29.21
N MET A 19 12.76 -11.42 28.04
CA MET A 19 11.51 -10.82 27.61
C MET A 19 11.34 -11.08 26.12
N ILE A 20 10.11 -11.36 25.69
CA ILE A 20 9.74 -11.40 24.27
C ILE A 20 9.22 -9.99 23.95
N CYS A 21 9.86 -9.30 23.01
CA CYS A 21 9.59 -7.90 22.77
C CYS A 21 8.44 -7.68 21.79
N SER A 22 7.69 -6.61 21.98
CA SER A 22 6.82 -6.03 20.95
C SER A 22 7.57 -5.06 20.03
N SER A 23 6.95 -4.68 18.90
CA SER A 23 7.47 -3.62 18.03
C SER A 23 7.60 -2.27 18.75
N GLU A 24 6.69 -1.98 19.68
CA GLU A 24 6.70 -0.77 20.51
C GLU A 24 7.88 -0.75 21.49
N GLU A 25 8.13 -1.86 22.19
CA GLU A 25 9.25 -1.98 23.13
C GLU A 25 10.62 -1.90 22.43
N LEU A 26 10.68 -2.28 21.15
CA LEU A 26 11.86 -2.13 20.30
C LEU A 26 11.97 -0.74 19.65
N GLY A 27 10.97 0.14 19.83
CA GLY A 27 10.93 1.48 19.25
C GLY A 27 10.69 1.51 17.74
N LEU A 28 10.09 0.45 17.18
CA LEU A 28 9.78 0.35 15.75
C LEU A 28 8.44 1.00 15.42
N GLU A 29 7.49 0.97 16.37
CA GLU A 29 6.14 1.51 16.24
C GLU A 29 5.77 2.31 17.49
N GLU A 30 4.85 3.27 17.36
CA GLU A 30 4.35 4.02 18.53
C GLU A 30 3.49 3.16 19.46
N LYS A 31 2.79 2.17 18.88
CA LYS A 31 1.90 1.28 19.62
C LYS A 31 1.81 -0.06 18.90
N SER A 32 1.84 -1.14 19.68
CA SER A 32 1.68 -2.51 19.18
C SER A 32 0.58 -3.26 19.93
N GLU A 33 -0.10 -4.21 19.28
CA GLU A 33 -1.14 -5.02 19.93
C GLU A 33 -0.56 -6.18 20.77
N GLY A 34 0.70 -6.55 20.53
CA GLY A 34 1.35 -7.66 21.20
C GLY A 34 2.81 -7.84 20.79
N ILE A 35 3.34 -9.04 21.04
CA ILE A 35 4.71 -9.40 20.68
C ILE A 35 4.93 -9.32 19.17
N MET A 36 6.16 -9.00 18.75
CA MET A 36 6.52 -9.03 17.34
C MET A 36 6.67 -10.49 16.89
N VAL A 37 5.78 -10.93 16.01
CA VAL A 37 5.85 -12.28 15.42
C VAL A 37 6.76 -12.24 14.20
N LEU A 38 7.86 -12.99 14.25
CA LEU A 38 8.77 -13.12 13.11
C LEU A 38 8.35 -14.30 12.21
N PRO A 39 8.71 -14.28 10.92
CA PRO A 39 8.56 -15.43 10.03
C PRO A 39 9.17 -16.70 10.64
N ASN A 40 8.57 -17.86 10.36
CA ASN A 40 9.03 -19.15 10.89
C ASN A 40 10.46 -19.49 10.46
N GLU A 41 10.90 -18.94 9.33
CA GLU A 41 12.23 -19.12 8.74
C GLU A 41 13.27 -18.17 9.34
N ALA A 42 12.90 -17.32 10.32
CA ALA A 42 13.83 -16.40 10.96
C ALA A 42 14.98 -17.16 11.65
N PRO A 43 16.25 -16.82 11.37
CA PRO A 43 17.39 -17.55 11.89
C PRO A 43 17.57 -17.31 13.40
N LEU A 44 17.55 -18.39 14.17
CA LEU A 44 17.75 -18.32 15.62
C LEU A 44 19.17 -17.88 15.97
N GLY A 45 19.29 -17.04 17.01
CA GLY A 45 20.57 -16.55 17.53
C GLY A 45 21.18 -15.37 16.78
N VAL A 46 20.56 -14.93 15.68
CA VAL A 46 20.98 -13.72 14.95
C VAL A 46 20.48 -12.47 15.68
N ASP A 47 21.33 -11.43 15.74
CA ASP A 47 20.92 -10.12 16.26
C ASP A 47 19.75 -9.58 15.43
N VAL A 48 18.65 -9.23 16.12
CA VAL A 48 17.44 -8.66 15.50
C VAL A 48 17.74 -7.42 14.67
N ARG A 49 18.74 -6.61 15.06
CA ARG A 49 19.17 -5.43 14.30
C ARG A 49 19.72 -5.79 12.93
N ASN A 50 20.44 -6.91 12.84
CA ASN A 50 20.99 -7.39 11.59
C ASN A 50 19.91 -8.06 10.75
N TYR A 51 19.07 -8.90 11.37
CA TYR A 51 17.98 -9.60 10.69
C TYR A 51 16.96 -8.64 10.07
N LEU A 52 16.50 -7.65 10.82
CA LEU A 52 15.54 -6.64 10.37
C LEU A 52 16.22 -5.43 9.69
N GLN A 53 17.54 -5.41 9.57
CA GLN A 53 18.31 -4.29 9.01
C GLN A 53 17.94 -2.94 9.67
N LEU A 54 17.99 -2.89 11.00
CA LEU A 54 17.58 -1.72 11.80
C LEU A 54 18.64 -0.62 11.85
N ASN A 55 19.88 -0.90 11.45
CA ASN A 55 20.92 0.11 11.31
C ASN A 55 20.74 0.86 9.97
N ASP A 56 19.60 1.55 9.85
CA ASP A 56 19.13 2.26 8.67
C ASP A 56 18.56 3.62 9.07
N THR A 57 18.28 4.50 8.11
CA THR A 57 17.78 5.87 8.36
C THR A 57 16.58 6.18 7.48
N SER A 58 15.50 6.67 8.10
CA SER A 58 14.40 7.30 7.36
C SER A 58 14.71 8.79 7.16
N ILE A 59 14.55 9.26 5.93
CA ILE A 59 14.85 10.65 5.53
C ILE A 59 13.55 11.27 5.02
N GLU A 60 13.09 12.31 5.69
CA GLU A 60 11.94 13.10 5.26
C GLU A 60 12.41 14.29 4.42
N LEU A 61 11.82 14.47 3.23
CA LEU A 61 12.18 15.52 2.28
C LEU A 61 10.97 16.42 2.02
N THR A 62 11.18 17.73 2.02
CA THR A 62 10.18 18.69 1.53
C THR A 62 10.40 18.97 0.05
N LEU A 63 9.52 18.46 -0.80
CA LEU A 63 9.59 18.65 -2.25
C LEU A 63 8.80 19.89 -2.69
N THR A 64 9.34 20.60 -3.67
CA THR A 64 8.61 21.67 -4.36
C THR A 64 7.65 21.09 -5.42
N PRO A 65 6.56 21.79 -5.78
CA PRO A 65 5.53 21.24 -6.67
C PRO A 65 6.01 20.84 -8.07
N ASN A 66 7.15 21.35 -8.53
CA ASN A 66 7.75 21.02 -9.82
C ASN A 66 8.50 19.67 -9.82
N ARG A 67 8.60 18.96 -8.69
CA ARG A 67 9.36 17.70 -8.53
C ARG A 67 8.47 16.50 -8.25
N GLY A 68 7.37 16.37 -8.99
CA GLY A 68 6.49 15.20 -8.89
C GLY A 68 7.18 13.89 -9.21
N ASP A 69 8.26 13.92 -10.00
CA ASP A 69 9.12 12.79 -10.30
C ASP A 69 9.82 12.20 -9.06
N CYS A 70 10.04 13.01 -8.01
CA CYS A 70 10.71 12.60 -6.77
C CYS A 70 9.75 12.06 -5.70
N LEU A 71 8.47 11.84 -6.01
CA LEU A 71 7.49 11.31 -5.04
C LEU A 71 7.55 9.79 -4.86
N GLY A 72 8.52 9.11 -5.49
CA GLY A 72 8.83 7.70 -5.28
C GLY A 72 10.34 7.45 -5.23
N ILE A 73 10.74 6.29 -4.72
CA ILE A 73 12.14 5.88 -4.53
C ILE A 73 12.90 5.88 -5.85
N LEU A 74 12.29 5.40 -6.94
CA LEU A 74 12.94 5.39 -8.26
C LEU A 74 13.36 6.79 -8.71
N GLY A 75 12.52 7.80 -8.49
CA GLY A 75 12.81 9.19 -8.82
C GLY A 75 13.93 9.78 -7.97
N LEU A 76 13.88 9.55 -6.66
CA LEU A 76 14.93 9.97 -5.73
C LEU A 76 16.27 9.29 -6.03
N ALA A 77 16.26 7.98 -6.30
CA ALA A 77 17.44 7.24 -6.68
C ALA A 77 18.05 7.78 -7.98
N ARG A 78 17.21 8.17 -8.96
CA ARG A 78 17.65 8.83 -10.19
C ARG A 78 18.36 10.16 -9.91
N GLU A 79 17.79 11.02 -9.06
CA GLU A 79 18.44 12.28 -8.66
C GLU A 79 19.78 12.05 -7.97
N VAL A 80 19.82 11.14 -6.99
CA VAL A 80 21.04 10.80 -6.27
C VAL A 80 22.10 10.23 -7.21
N GLY A 81 21.71 9.38 -8.16
CA GLY A 81 22.60 8.85 -9.19
C GLY A 81 23.25 9.96 -10.03
N VAL A 82 22.46 10.94 -10.48
CA VAL A 82 22.97 12.10 -11.23
C VAL A 82 23.91 12.95 -10.36
N ILE A 83 23.51 13.28 -9.14
CA ILE A 83 24.31 14.12 -8.22
C ILE A 83 25.64 13.45 -7.86
N SER A 84 25.61 12.13 -7.62
CA SER A 84 26.79 11.37 -7.22
C SER A 84 27.63 10.87 -8.40
N GLY A 85 27.15 10.99 -9.64
CA GLY A 85 27.82 10.47 -10.83
C GLY A 85 27.83 8.93 -10.94
N HIS A 86 26.84 8.25 -10.34
CA HIS A 86 26.74 6.80 -10.35
C HIS A 86 25.54 6.30 -11.18
N PRO A 87 25.67 5.14 -11.85
CA PRO A 87 24.53 4.51 -12.49
C PRO A 87 23.50 4.06 -11.44
N VAL A 88 22.22 4.19 -11.78
CA VAL A 88 21.12 3.73 -10.94
C VAL A 88 20.71 2.34 -11.39
N THR A 89 20.60 1.42 -10.43
CA THR A 89 20.11 0.06 -10.68
C THR A 89 18.60 0.06 -10.48
N GLU A 90 17.85 -0.19 -11.56
CA GLU A 90 16.40 -0.34 -11.49
C GLU A 90 16.02 -1.80 -11.16
N PRO A 91 14.89 -2.03 -10.48
CA PRO A 91 14.39 -3.38 -10.27
C PRO A 91 14.00 -4.04 -11.60
N GLU A 92 14.29 -5.33 -11.74
CA GLU A 92 13.81 -6.12 -12.88
C GLU A 92 12.33 -6.48 -12.65
N ILE A 93 11.45 -6.00 -13.54
CA ILE A 93 10.00 -6.21 -13.44
C ILE A 93 9.52 -6.93 -14.71
N PRO A 94 9.62 -8.28 -14.78
CA PRO A 94 9.16 -9.02 -15.93
C PRO A 94 7.63 -8.99 -16.04
N PRO A 95 7.06 -8.98 -17.26
CA PRO A 95 5.62 -9.01 -17.45
C PRO A 95 5.04 -10.34 -16.96
N VAL A 96 3.97 -10.26 -16.15
CA VAL A 96 3.24 -11.45 -15.69
C VAL A 96 2.28 -11.91 -16.77
N ALA A 97 2.48 -13.12 -17.32
CA ALA A 97 1.59 -13.71 -18.31
C ALA A 97 0.17 -13.96 -17.74
N SER A 98 -0.86 -13.78 -18.56
CA SER A 98 -2.24 -14.12 -18.17
C SER A 98 -2.43 -15.64 -18.14
N THR A 99 -3.08 -16.12 -17.08
CA THR A 99 -3.47 -17.54 -16.92
C THR A 99 -4.97 -17.74 -17.04
N ILE A 100 -5.73 -16.65 -17.12
CA ILE A 100 -7.18 -16.58 -17.30
C ILE A 100 -7.50 -15.59 -18.42
N ASN A 101 -8.70 -15.71 -19.00
CA ASN A 101 -9.19 -14.85 -20.10
C ASN A 101 -10.26 -13.86 -19.63
N ASP A 102 -10.38 -13.64 -18.33
CA ASP A 102 -11.37 -12.74 -17.76
C ASP A 102 -11.05 -11.30 -18.15
N GLU A 103 -12.06 -10.59 -18.63
CA GLU A 103 -11.95 -9.19 -19.01
C GLU A 103 -13.11 -8.38 -18.42
N LEU A 104 -12.83 -7.13 -18.11
CA LEU A 104 -13.83 -6.13 -17.76
C LEU A 104 -13.73 -5.01 -18.79
N PRO A 105 -14.79 -4.70 -19.56
CA PRO A 105 -14.71 -3.62 -20.53
C PRO A 105 -14.39 -2.29 -19.82
N ILE A 106 -13.47 -1.51 -20.40
CA ILE A 106 -13.09 -0.19 -19.90
C ILE A 106 -13.39 0.83 -20.97
N ARG A 107 -14.05 1.92 -20.57
CA ARG A 107 -14.33 3.08 -21.41
C ARG A 107 -13.72 4.30 -20.76
N ILE A 108 -13.06 5.12 -21.57
CA ILE A 108 -12.52 6.41 -21.15
C ILE A 108 -13.28 7.48 -21.90
N SER A 109 -14.30 8.03 -21.24
CA SER A 109 -15.14 9.09 -21.79
C SER A 109 -14.49 10.47 -21.57
N ALA A 110 -13.78 10.66 -20.45
CA ALA A 110 -13.04 11.89 -20.15
C ALA A 110 -11.55 11.79 -20.58
N LYS A 111 -11.32 11.60 -21.89
CA LYS A 111 -9.98 11.32 -22.46
C LYS A 111 -8.93 12.38 -22.13
N ASP A 112 -9.33 13.65 -22.04
CA ASP A 112 -8.40 14.75 -21.79
C ASP A 112 -7.79 14.70 -20.39
N GLY A 113 -8.54 14.24 -19.39
CA GLY A 113 -8.04 14.12 -18.01
C GLY A 113 -7.55 12.72 -17.64
N CYS A 114 -7.85 11.69 -18.44
CA CYS A 114 -7.31 10.35 -18.28
C CYS A 114 -6.91 9.80 -19.66
N PRO A 115 -5.67 10.04 -20.12
CA PRO A 115 -5.22 9.56 -21.43
C PRO A 115 -4.96 8.04 -21.45
N ARG A 116 -4.80 7.43 -20.28
CA ARG A 116 -4.51 6.00 -20.12
C ARG A 116 -5.13 5.49 -18.83
N TYR A 117 -5.82 4.37 -18.94
CA TYR A 117 -6.33 3.59 -17.83
C TYR A 117 -6.02 2.12 -18.10
N LEU A 118 -5.39 1.45 -17.15
CA LEU A 118 -5.10 0.02 -17.24
C LEU A 118 -5.96 -0.69 -16.20
N GLY A 119 -6.48 -1.86 -16.57
CA GLY A 119 -7.30 -2.65 -15.67
C GLY A 119 -6.85 -4.10 -15.71
N ARG A 120 -6.77 -4.75 -14.55
CA ARG A 120 -6.41 -6.16 -14.47
C ARG A 120 -7.24 -6.90 -13.44
N ILE A 121 -7.87 -8.00 -13.86
CA ILE A 121 -8.59 -8.91 -12.95
C ILE A 121 -7.59 -9.91 -12.36
N ILE A 122 -7.65 -10.08 -11.04
CA ILE A 122 -6.95 -11.13 -10.31
C ILE A 122 -8.00 -11.91 -9.51
N ARG A 123 -8.09 -13.22 -9.76
CA ARG A 123 -9.07 -14.12 -9.14
C ARG A 123 -8.46 -14.87 -7.95
N ASN A 124 -9.32 -15.23 -7.00
CA ASN A 124 -9.01 -16.09 -5.86
C ASN A 124 -7.83 -15.59 -4.99
N VAL A 125 -7.78 -14.29 -4.73
CA VAL A 125 -6.83 -13.71 -3.76
C VAL A 125 -7.16 -14.16 -2.34
N ASN A 126 -6.14 -14.33 -1.52
CA ASN A 126 -6.28 -14.68 -0.11
C ASN A 126 -6.01 -13.46 0.78
N LEU A 127 -7.06 -12.75 1.20
CA LEU A 127 -6.91 -11.60 2.11
C LEU A 127 -6.57 -11.97 3.55
N LYS A 128 -6.58 -13.27 3.89
CA LYS A 128 -6.10 -13.75 5.19
C LYS A 128 -4.59 -14.01 5.20
N SER A 129 -3.89 -13.80 4.07
CA SER A 129 -2.43 -13.82 4.09
C SER A 129 -1.91 -12.58 4.82
N GLU A 130 -0.65 -12.64 5.25
CA GLU A 130 0.04 -11.48 5.81
C GLU A 130 0.97 -10.89 4.74
N SER A 131 1.08 -9.56 4.73
CA SER A 131 2.13 -8.90 3.96
C SER A 131 3.49 -9.40 4.44
N PRO A 132 4.45 -9.68 3.56
CA PRO A 132 5.75 -10.16 4.00
C PRO A 132 6.48 -9.07 4.80
N LEU A 133 7.21 -9.45 5.84
CA LEU A 133 7.86 -8.53 6.79
C LEU A 133 8.74 -7.48 6.10
N TRP A 134 9.45 -7.85 5.03
CA TRP A 134 10.29 -6.91 4.27
C TRP A 134 9.48 -5.77 3.63
N MET A 135 8.25 -6.03 3.19
CA MET A 135 7.37 -5.04 2.58
C MET A 135 6.78 -4.14 3.65
N GLN A 136 6.32 -4.73 4.77
CA GLN A 136 5.84 -3.98 5.92
C GLN A 136 6.90 -3.01 6.44
N GLU A 137 8.15 -3.45 6.58
CA GLU A 137 9.26 -2.60 7.03
C GLU A 137 9.58 -1.47 6.05
N LYS A 138 9.56 -1.72 4.74
CA LYS A 138 9.76 -0.67 3.74
C LYS A 138 8.64 0.38 3.75
N LEU A 139 7.40 -0.06 3.92
CA LEU A 139 6.24 0.84 4.08
C LEU A 139 6.37 1.67 5.35
N ARG A 140 6.67 1.03 6.49
CA ARG A 140 6.84 1.68 7.80
C ARG A 140 7.92 2.76 7.76
N ARG A 141 9.08 2.46 7.16
CA ARG A 141 10.19 3.41 6.98
C ARG A 141 9.86 4.58 6.06
N SER A 142 8.83 4.42 5.24
CA SER A 142 8.27 5.45 4.35
C SER A 142 7.08 6.20 4.99
N GLY A 143 6.79 5.98 6.27
CA GLY A 143 5.70 6.63 6.99
C GLY A 143 4.32 6.01 6.76
N LEU A 144 4.23 4.85 6.11
CA LEU A 144 2.98 4.14 5.83
C LEU A 144 2.84 2.93 6.77
N ARG A 145 1.64 2.75 7.33
CA ARG A 145 1.31 1.55 8.11
C ARG A 145 0.89 0.42 7.17
N SER A 146 1.22 -0.81 7.54
CA SER A 146 0.65 -2.01 6.92
C SER A 146 -0.83 -2.12 7.33
N ILE A 147 -1.71 -2.43 6.36
CA ILE A 147 -3.16 -2.49 6.56
C ILE A 147 -3.67 -3.87 6.16
N ASP A 148 -3.53 -4.21 4.88
CA ASP A 148 -3.90 -5.51 4.32
C ASP A 148 -3.01 -5.81 3.10
N PRO A 149 -2.87 -7.08 2.69
CA PRO A 149 -1.93 -7.45 1.63
C PRO A 149 -2.15 -6.73 0.29
N ILE A 150 -3.38 -6.34 -0.04
CA ILE A 150 -3.67 -5.69 -1.32
C ILE A 150 -3.32 -4.22 -1.25
N VAL A 151 -3.77 -3.53 -0.19
CA VAL A 151 -3.43 -2.12 0.03
C VAL A 151 -1.92 -1.96 0.19
N ASP A 152 -1.26 -2.84 0.91
CA ASP A 152 0.19 -2.82 1.11
C ASP A 152 0.95 -2.97 -0.20
N VAL A 153 0.52 -3.86 -1.10
CA VAL A 153 1.13 -3.99 -2.43
C VAL A 153 0.94 -2.70 -3.24
N THR A 154 -0.26 -2.11 -3.25
CA THR A 154 -0.50 -0.86 -4.00
C THR A 154 0.30 0.32 -3.42
N ASN A 155 0.40 0.43 -2.09
CA ASN A 155 1.23 1.42 -1.42
C ASN A 155 2.73 1.17 -1.65
N PHE A 156 3.15 -0.09 -1.71
CA PHE A 156 4.53 -0.44 -1.98
C PHE A 156 4.93 0.01 -3.40
N VAL A 157 4.08 -0.23 -4.41
CA VAL A 157 4.29 0.25 -5.78
C VAL A 157 4.29 1.78 -5.85
N LEU A 158 3.38 2.44 -5.11
CA LEU A 158 3.37 3.90 -4.98
C LEU A 158 4.71 4.41 -4.46
N MET A 159 5.23 3.83 -3.38
CA MET A 159 6.50 4.26 -2.80
C MET A 159 7.71 3.90 -3.67
N GLU A 160 7.74 2.71 -4.27
CA GLU A 160 8.87 2.24 -5.07
C GLU A 160 8.98 2.99 -6.40
N LEU A 161 7.85 3.15 -7.11
CA LEU A 161 7.83 3.64 -8.50
C LEU A 161 7.19 5.04 -8.65
N GLY A 162 6.53 5.57 -7.62
CA GLY A 162 5.79 6.83 -7.70
C GLY A 162 4.43 6.71 -8.41
N GLN A 163 3.92 5.49 -8.61
CA GLN A 163 2.67 5.23 -9.34
C GLN A 163 1.56 4.86 -8.35
N PRO A 164 0.55 5.73 -8.13
CA PRO A 164 -0.65 5.35 -7.39
C PRO A 164 -1.40 4.25 -8.13
N MET A 165 -1.88 3.27 -7.37
CA MET A 165 -2.75 2.21 -7.87
C MET A 165 -3.95 2.06 -6.94
N HIS A 166 -5.01 1.43 -7.43
CA HIS A 166 -6.18 1.11 -6.63
C HIS A 166 -6.65 -0.33 -6.87
N ALA A 167 -7.37 -0.89 -5.90
CA ALA A 167 -7.98 -2.20 -6.02
C ALA A 167 -9.46 -2.12 -5.66
N PHE A 168 -10.30 -2.54 -6.59
CA PHE A 168 -11.74 -2.72 -6.35
C PHE A 168 -12.06 -4.17 -6.07
N ASP A 169 -13.05 -4.43 -5.22
CA ASP A 169 -13.68 -5.75 -5.17
C ASP A 169 -14.43 -6.00 -6.49
N TYR A 170 -13.90 -6.93 -7.28
CA TYR A 170 -14.39 -7.21 -8.62
C TYR A 170 -15.86 -7.68 -8.60
N SER A 171 -16.29 -8.38 -7.55
CA SER A 171 -17.66 -8.89 -7.44
C SER A 171 -18.70 -7.75 -7.26
N LYS A 172 -18.25 -6.61 -6.72
CA LYS A 172 -19.08 -5.43 -6.45
C LYS A 172 -19.24 -4.54 -7.68
N LEU A 173 -18.30 -4.58 -8.63
CA LEU A 173 -18.39 -3.86 -9.90
C LEU A 173 -19.49 -4.42 -10.81
N LYS A 174 -20.23 -3.55 -11.50
CA LYS A 174 -21.29 -3.95 -12.45
C LYS A 174 -20.99 -3.51 -13.87
N GLY A 175 -20.94 -4.48 -14.77
CA GLY A 175 -20.91 -4.25 -16.23
C GLY A 175 -19.53 -3.85 -16.75
N HIS A 176 -19.20 -2.56 -16.73
CA HIS A 176 -17.97 -2.02 -17.32
C HIS A 176 -17.46 -0.86 -16.48
N ILE A 177 -16.16 -0.57 -16.55
CA ILE A 177 -15.60 0.68 -16.04
C ILE A 177 -15.82 1.79 -17.06
N ASN A 178 -16.18 2.97 -16.56
CA ASN A 178 -16.21 4.21 -17.32
C ASN A 178 -15.50 5.33 -16.55
N VAL A 179 -14.36 5.78 -17.08
CA VAL A 179 -13.66 6.97 -16.60
C VAL A 179 -14.32 8.19 -17.24
N ARG A 180 -15.04 8.97 -16.43
CA ARG A 180 -15.87 10.08 -16.91
C ARG A 180 -15.93 11.21 -15.90
N MET A 181 -16.37 12.39 -16.34
CA MET A 181 -16.74 13.45 -15.42
C MET A 181 -18.01 13.11 -14.62
N ALA A 182 -18.11 13.67 -13.43
CA ALA A 182 -19.29 13.58 -12.59
C ALA A 182 -20.52 14.20 -13.27
N LYS A 183 -21.69 13.67 -12.95
CA LYS A 183 -22.97 14.27 -13.34
C LYS A 183 -23.44 15.24 -12.27
N LYS A 184 -24.31 16.16 -12.65
CA LYS A 184 -24.95 17.08 -11.69
C LYS A 184 -25.70 16.28 -10.62
N ASN A 185 -25.51 16.66 -9.34
CA ASN A 185 -26.11 16.03 -8.17
C ASN A 185 -25.71 14.55 -7.97
N GLU A 186 -24.56 14.14 -8.50
CA GLU A 186 -24.02 12.81 -8.24
C GLU A 186 -23.34 12.78 -6.86
N LYS A 187 -23.50 11.68 -6.13
CA LYS A 187 -22.97 11.47 -4.78
C LYS A 187 -22.12 10.22 -4.73
N LEU A 188 -21.15 10.20 -3.82
CA LEU A 188 -20.33 9.02 -3.51
C LEU A 188 -20.02 8.98 -2.02
N ILE A 189 -20.14 7.79 -1.43
CA ILE A 189 -19.64 7.51 -0.08
C ILE A 189 -18.19 7.05 -0.21
N LEU A 190 -17.26 7.81 0.34
CA LEU A 190 -15.83 7.53 0.30
C LEU A 190 -15.41 6.49 1.34
N LEU A 191 -14.20 5.96 1.22
CA LEU A 191 -13.63 4.97 2.15
C LEU A 191 -13.62 5.42 3.62
N ASP A 192 -13.57 6.73 3.89
CA ASP A 192 -13.65 7.28 5.24
C ASP A 192 -15.09 7.39 5.79
N GLY A 193 -16.08 6.89 5.03
CA GLY A 193 -17.49 6.88 5.36
C GLY A 193 -18.23 8.19 5.08
N LYS A 194 -17.55 9.24 4.59
CA LYS A 194 -18.20 10.51 4.26
C LYS A 194 -18.90 10.43 2.92
N GLU A 195 -20.15 10.88 2.88
CA GLU A 195 -20.84 11.15 1.62
C GLU A 195 -20.43 12.52 1.09
N VAL A 196 -20.04 12.59 -0.17
CA VAL A 196 -19.67 13.84 -0.86
C VAL A 196 -20.59 14.09 -2.06
N ASP A 197 -20.98 15.34 -2.24
CA ASP A 197 -21.63 15.82 -3.46
C ASP A 197 -20.56 16.17 -4.50
N LEU A 198 -20.68 15.59 -5.69
CA LEU A 198 -19.64 15.66 -6.72
C LEU A 198 -19.95 16.80 -7.69
N SER A 199 -19.03 17.77 -7.77
CA SER A 199 -19.05 18.79 -8.82
C SER A 199 -18.87 18.13 -10.19
N PRO A 200 -19.58 18.56 -11.25
CA PRO A 200 -19.37 18.08 -12.62
C PRO A 200 -17.93 18.25 -13.17
N GLU A 201 -17.08 19.01 -12.48
CA GLU A 201 -15.66 19.18 -12.81
C GLU A 201 -14.77 18.05 -12.26
N ILE A 202 -15.30 17.21 -11.37
CA ILE A 202 -14.57 16.09 -10.77
C ILE A 202 -14.63 14.88 -11.71
N MET A 203 -13.47 14.29 -11.97
CA MET A 203 -13.38 13.01 -12.68
C MET A 203 -13.64 11.85 -11.73
N LEU A 204 -14.40 10.88 -12.21
CA LEU A 204 -14.80 9.70 -11.46
C LEU A 204 -14.40 8.43 -12.22
N ILE A 205 -14.13 7.40 -11.44
CA ILE A 205 -14.23 6.02 -11.90
C ILE A 205 -15.65 5.59 -11.58
N ALA A 206 -16.38 5.12 -12.59
CA ALA A 206 -17.75 4.65 -12.44
C ALA A 206 -17.91 3.26 -13.06
N ASP A 207 -18.84 2.49 -12.54
CA ASP A 207 -19.30 1.28 -13.22
C ASP A 207 -20.51 1.60 -14.13
N LYS A 208 -21.23 0.58 -14.63
CA LYS A 208 -22.44 0.78 -15.44
C LYS A 208 -23.51 1.61 -14.75
N ASN A 209 -23.60 1.54 -13.42
CA ASN A 209 -24.72 2.02 -12.64
C ASN A 209 -24.39 3.30 -11.88
N LYS A 210 -23.20 3.39 -11.28
CA LYS A 210 -22.88 4.39 -10.24
C LYS A 210 -21.39 4.74 -10.21
N PRO A 211 -20.99 5.87 -9.59
CA PRO A 211 -19.59 6.15 -9.32
C PRO A 211 -19.04 5.17 -8.27
N VAL A 212 -17.78 4.81 -8.40
CA VAL A 212 -17.08 3.85 -7.53
C VAL A 212 -15.81 4.43 -6.90
N ALA A 213 -15.26 5.51 -7.46
CA ALA A 213 -14.17 6.28 -6.86
C ALA A 213 -14.10 7.70 -7.43
N MET A 214 -13.48 8.61 -6.68
CA MET A 214 -12.94 9.86 -7.22
C MET A 214 -11.60 9.56 -7.87
N ALA A 215 -11.49 9.77 -9.18
CA ALA A 215 -10.34 9.33 -9.97
C ALA A 215 -9.04 9.97 -9.46
N GLY A 216 -8.05 9.13 -9.10
CA GLY A 216 -6.75 9.56 -8.59
C GLY A 216 -6.77 10.24 -7.21
N ILE A 217 -7.90 10.21 -6.49
CA ILE A 217 -8.03 10.88 -5.17
C ILE A 217 -8.40 9.89 -4.08
N MET A 218 -9.58 9.26 -4.16
CA MET A 218 -10.07 8.36 -3.10
C MET A 218 -11.10 7.36 -3.62
N GLY A 219 -10.97 6.12 -3.17
CA GLY A 219 -11.92 5.05 -3.46
C GLY A 219 -13.29 5.25 -2.79
N GLY A 220 -14.32 4.64 -3.36
CA GLY A 220 -15.65 4.52 -2.77
C GLY A 220 -15.77 3.32 -1.84
N LEU A 221 -16.56 3.48 -0.78
CA LEU A 221 -16.76 2.44 0.24
C LEU A 221 -17.44 1.20 -0.31
N GLU A 222 -18.44 1.36 -1.19
CA GLU A 222 -19.27 0.25 -1.66
C GLU A 222 -18.54 -0.73 -2.58
N THR A 223 -17.39 -0.35 -3.13
CA THR A 223 -16.57 -1.19 -4.01
C THR A 223 -15.21 -1.50 -3.41
N SER A 224 -15.01 -1.16 -2.13
CA SER A 224 -13.75 -1.42 -1.43
C SER A 224 -13.52 -2.92 -1.26
N VAL A 225 -12.24 -3.28 -1.21
CA VAL A 225 -11.79 -4.58 -0.73
C VAL A 225 -12.20 -4.74 0.73
N THR A 226 -12.59 -5.95 1.10
CA THR A 226 -13.00 -6.35 2.46
C THR A 226 -12.50 -7.77 2.72
N ASP A 227 -12.52 -8.24 3.96
CA ASP A 227 -12.12 -9.62 4.33
C ASP A 227 -12.85 -10.73 3.55
N SER A 228 -14.02 -10.40 2.98
CA SER A 228 -14.83 -11.32 2.17
C SER A 228 -14.46 -11.35 0.68
N THR A 229 -13.66 -10.37 0.22
CA THR A 229 -13.28 -10.21 -1.18
C THR A 229 -12.39 -11.36 -1.61
N LYS A 230 -12.70 -11.95 -2.78
CA LYS A 230 -11.93 -13.05 -3.38
C LYS A 230 -11.33 -12.70 -4.71
N ASP A 231 -11.89 -11.71 -5.40
CA ASP A 231 -11.50 -11.31 -6.73
C ASP A 231 -11.33 -9.80 -6.72
N VAL A 232 -10.23 -9.31 -7.29
CA VAL A 232 -9.95 -7.88 -7.37
C VAL A 232 -9.76 -7.42 -8.79
N PHE A 233 -10.11 -6.16 -9.03
CA PHE A 233 -9.79 -5.43 -10.23
C PHE A 233 -8.80 -4.33 -9.87
N LEU A 234 -7.58 -4.44 -10.38
CA LEU A 234 -6.54 -3.42 -10.20
C LEU A 234 -6.72 -2.31 -11.22
N GLU A 235 -6.60 -1.08 -10.73
CA GLU A 235 -6.44 0.18 -11.46
C GLU A 235 -4.99 0.67 -11.34
#